data_AF-A0A1H2GPP3-F1
#
_entry.id   AF-A0A1H2GPP3-F1
#
_cell.length_a   1.000
_cell.length_b   1.000
_cell.length_c   1.000
_cell.angle_alpha   90.00
_cell.angle_beta   90.00
_cell.angle_gamma   90.00
#
_symmetry.space_group_name_H-M   'P 1'
#
loop_
_entity.id
_entity.type
_entity.pdbx_description
1 polymer ?
#
loop_
_entity_poly.entity_id
_entity_poly.type
_entity_poly.pdbx_seq_one_letter_code
_entity_poly.pdbx_strand_id
1 'polypeptide(L)' 'MSSGKVRAIGSSNTLVSDIVDGQWVAERHGLRRFRTDPAPYSLLNRGIETEILPTAQRFGMGVIAWGRWARAC' A
#
# COMPACT_ATOMS: atom_id res chain seq x y z
N MET A 1 1.61 -18.13 -2.48
CA MET A 1 2.40 -18.06 -3.73
C MET A 1 2.94 -19.41 -4.22
N SER A 2 2.88 -20.49 -3.43
CA SER A 2 3.51 -21.78 -3.80
C SER A 2 2.99 -22.41 -5.10
N SER A 3 1.80 -22.04 -5.57
CA SER A 3 1.24 -22.51 -6.84
C SER A 3 1.58 -21.64 -8.07
N GLY A 4 2.38 -20.57 -7.92
CA GLY A 4 2.82 -19.71 -9.03
C GLY A 4 1.75 -18.78 -9.63
N LYS A 5 0.51 -18.82 -9.13
CA LYS A 5 -0.64 -18.06 -9.68
C LYS A 5 -0.59 -16.55 -9.42
N VAL A 6 0.17 -16.12 -8.41
CA VAL A 6 0.24 -14.73 -7.94
C VAL A 6 1.70 -14.29 -7.96
N ARG A 7 2.01 -13.14 -8.56
CA ARG A 7 3.38 -12.60 -8.63
C ARG A 7 3.70 -11.51 -7.62
N ALA A 8 2.69 -10.80 -7.14
CA ALA A 8 2.81 -9.81 -6.09
C ALA A 8 1.46 -9.70 -5.36
N ILE A 9 1.52 -9.25 -4.11
CA ILE A 9 0.32 -8.92 -3.33
C ILE A 9 0.37 -7.45 -2.95
N GLY A 10 -0.79 -6.83 -2.94
CA GLY A 10 -0.99 -5.46 -2.50
C GLY A 10 -2.15 -5.35 -1.53
N SER A 11 -2.16 -4.27 -0.78
CA SER A 11 -3.27 -3.83 0.05
C SER A 11 -4.11 -2.82 -0.74
N SER A 12 -5.25 -2.37 -0.21
CA SER A 12 -6.11 -1.36 -0.84
C SER A 12 -6.88 -0.61 0.23
N ASN A 13 -6.85 0.72 0.21
CA ASN A 13 -7.50 1.58 1.22
C ASN A 13 -7.15 1.15 2.65
N THR A 14 -5.90 0.75 2.88
CA THR A 14 -5.48 0.17 4.15
C THR A 14 -4.89 1.26 5.05
N LEU A 15 -5.19 1.19 6.34
CA LEU A 15 -4.62 2.12 7.31
C LEU A 15 -3.10 1.94 7.40
N VAL A 16 -2.40 3.02 7.70
CA VAL A 16 -0.93 3.00 7.81
C VAL A 16 -0.47 2.02 8.90
N SER A 17 -1.21 1.95 10.02
CA SER A 17 -0.98 0.95 11.08
C SER A 17 -1.00 -0.47 10.53
N ASP A 18 -2.00 -0.79 9.71
CA ASP A 18 -2.21 -2.13 9.19
C ASP A 18 -1.19 -2.48 8.11
N ILE A 19 -0.72 -1.49 7.35
CA ILE A 19 0.42 -1.64 6.44
C ILE A 19 1.66 -2.01 7.26
N VAL A 20 1.99 -1.26 8.32
CA VAL A 20 3.16 -1.50 9.16
C VAL A 20 3.09 -2.89 9.81
N ASP A 21 1.96 -3.23 10.41
CA ASP A 21 1.74 -4.52 11.07
C ASP A 21 1.84 -5.67 10.07
N GLY A 22 1.22 -5.52 8.89
CA GLY A 22 1.30 -6.50 7.82
C GLY A 22 2.73 -6.73 7.32
N GLN A 23 3.54 -5.67 7.24
CA GLN A 23 4.96 -5.78 6.89
C GLN A 23 5.74 -6.58 7.94
N TRP A 24 5.53 -6.28 9.23
CA TRP A 24 6.19 -6.99 10.34
C TRP A 24 5.76 -8.44 10.48
N VAL A 25 4.46 -8.72 10.35
CA VAL A 25 3.95 -10.09 10.36
C VAL A 25 4.55 -10.87 9.20
N ALA A 26 4.59 -10.28 8.01
CA ALA A 26 5.17 -10.96 6.85
C ALA A 26 6.67 -11.24 7.03
N GLU A 27 7.42 -10.30 7.62
CA GLU A 27 8.84 -10.49 7.93
C GLU A 27 9.06 -11.61 8.97
N ARG A 28 8.32 -11.57 10.09
CA ARG A 28 8.47 -12.54 11.20
C ARG A 28 8.12 -13.98 10.80
N HIS A 29 7.14 -14.14 9.91
CA HIS A 29 6.64 -15.45 9.51
C HIS A 29 7.20 -15.92 8.15
N GLY A 30 8.14 -15.18 7.54
CA GLY A 30 8.70 -15.51 6.22
C GLY A 30 7.64 -15.48 5.09
N LEU A 31 6.54 -14.76 5.29
CA LEU A 31 5.50 -14.58 4.29
C LEU A 31 5.92 -13.51 3.27
N ARG A 32 5.09 -13.32 2.25
CA ARG A 32 5.32 -12.28 1.25
C ARG A 32 4.78 -10.96 1.76
N ARG A 33 5.58 -9.90 1.61
CA ARG A 33 5.25 -8.53 2.00
C ARG A 33 4.34 -7.86 0.97
N PHE A 34 3.53 -6.91 1.41
CA PHE A 34 2.78 -6.05 0.48
C PHE A 34 3.74 -5.25 -0.38
N ARG A 35 3.45 -5.20 -1.67
CA ARG A 35 4.27 -4.51 -2.68
C ARG A 35 3.62 -3.23 -3.19
N THR A 36 2.29 -3.14 -3.15
CA THR A 36 1.57 -1.99 -3.69
C THR A 36 0.34 -1.65 -2.85
N ASP A 37 -0.02 -0.37 -2.80
CA ASP A 37 -1.31 0.09 -2.29
C ASP A 37 -1.91 1.15 -3.24
N PRO A 38 -3.10 0.92 -3.82
CA PRO A 38 -3.83 1.95 -4.54
C PRO A 38 -4.44 2.97 -3.58
N ALA A 39 -4.04 4.24 -3.71
CA ALA A 39 -4.49 5.31 -2.84
C ALA A 39 -5.11 6.48 -3.63
N PRO A 40 -6.17 7.13 -3.10
CA PRO A 40 -6.77 8.27 -3.77
C PRO A 40 -5.80 9.45 -3.72
N TYR A 41 -5.33 9.88 -4.89
CA TYR A 41 -4.33 10.93 -4.98
C TYR A 41 -4.54 11.82 -6.20
N SER A 42 -4.64 13.11 -5.94
CA SER A 42 -4.76 14.15 -6.97
C SER A 42 -4.23 15.47 -6.41
N LEU A 43 -4.08 16.49 -7.27
CA LEU A 43 -3.69 17.84 -6.80
C LEU A 43 -4.60 18.39 -5.70
N LEU A 44 -5.88 17.98 -5.70
CA LEU A 44 -6.89 18.42 -4.74
C LEU A 44 -7.02 17.49 -3.53
N ASN A 45 -6.47 16.27 -3.59
CA ASN A 45 -6.52 15.29 -2.51
C ASN A 45 -5.12 14.69 -2.29
N ARG A 46 -4.37 15.31 -1.36
CA ARG A 46 -2.96 14.99 -1.06
C ARG A 46 -2.78 14.43 0.35
N GLY A 47 -3.85 14.02 1.03
CA GLY A 47 -3.80 13.55 2.42
C GLY A 47 -2.87 12.35 2.65
N ILE A 48 -2.63 11.55 1.62
CA ILE A 48 -1.74 10.38 1.67
C ILE A 48 -0.26 10.75 1.81
N GLU A 49 0.13 12.00 1.58
CA GLU A 49 1.53 12.45 1.68
C GLU A 49 2.07 12.45 3.11
N THR A 50 1.19 12.62 4.09
CA THR A 50 1.58 12.72 5.49
C THR A 50 2.11 11.38 6.03
N GLU A 51 1.45 10.27 5.67
CA GLU A 51 1.72 8.98 6.32
C GLU A 51 1.86 7.81 5.34
N ILE A 52 1.01 7.72 4.31
CA ILE A 52 1.02 6.61 3.35
C ILE A 52 2.29 6.67 2.47
N LEU A 53 2.61 7.81 1.85
CA LEU A 53 3.78 7.91 0.97
C LEU A 53 5.12 7.67 1.71
N PRO A 54 5.37 8.26 2.89
CA PRO A 54 6.58 7.96 3.65
C PRO A 54 6.65 6.50 4.09
N THR A 55 5.53 5.90 4.49
CA THR A 55 5.47 4.48 4.87
C THR A 55 5.72 3.57 3.68
N ALA A 56 5.11 3.86 2.53
CA ALA A 56 5.35 3.13 1.30
C ALA A 56 6.84 3.22 0.88
N GLN A 57 7.45 4.41 0.97
CA GLN A 57 8.87 4.59 0.70
C GLN A 57 9.74 3.78 1.68
N ARG A 58 9.43 3.81 2.99
CA ARG A 58 10.15 3.05 4.03
C ARG A 58 10.19 1.55 3.73
N PHE A 59 9.09 0.98 3.26
CA PHE A 59 8.99 -0.46 2.96
C PHE A 59 9.24 -0.81 1.48
N GLY A 60 9.58 0.18 0.64
CA GLY A 60 9.80 -0.03 -0.79
C GLY A 60 8.55 -0.50 -1.54
N MET A 61 7.37 -0.02 -1.12
CA MET A 61 6.09 -0.27 -1.77
C MET A 61 5.84 0.76 -2.89
N GLY A 62 5.15 0.32 -3.95
CA GLY A 62 4.59 1.21 -4.96
C GLY A 62 3.23 1.76 -4.53
N VAL A 63 2.90 2.99 -4.92
CA VAL A 63 1.57 3.57 -4.71
C VAL A 63 0.89 3.77 -6.06
N ILE A 64 -0.30 3.20 -6.23
CA ILE A 64 -1.07 3.32 -7.47
C ILE A 64 -2.11 4.42 -7.27
N ALA A 65 -1.82 5.62 -7.79
CA ALA A 65 -2.72 6.75 -7.66
C ALA A 65 -4.04 6.53 -8.44
N TRP A 66 -5.17 6.74 -7.78
CA TRP A 66 -6.50 6.71 -8.40
C TRP A 66 -7.35 7.92 -7.96
N GLY A 67 -8.49 8.15 -8.63
CA GLY A 67 -9.42 9.24 -8.30
C GLY A 67 -8.97 10.61 -8.83
N ARG A 68 -9.25 10.89 -10.10
CA ARG A 68 -8.79 12.11 -10.82
C ARG A 68 -9.52 13.41 -10.42
N TRP A 69 -10.62 13.33 -9.65
CA TRP A 69 -11.54 14.45 -9.37
C TRP A 69 -11.92 14.61 -7.88
N ALA A 70 -10.99 14.31 -6.96
CA ALA A 70 -11.20 14.48 -5.51
C ALA A 70 -12.39 13.71 -4.88
N ARG A 71 -13.02 12.79 -5.63
CA ARG A 71 -14.00 11.84 -5.10
C ARG A 71 -13.33 10.48 -4.95
N ALA A 72 -13.12 10.06 -3.70
CA ALA A 72 -13.03 8.65 -3.39
C ALA A 72 -14.46 8.11 -3.54
N CYS A 73 -14.67 7.14 -4.45
CA CYS A 73 -15.93 6.40 -4.48
C CYS A 73 -16.09 5.59 -3.20
#